data_AF-A0A3D4ZS51-F1
#
_entry.id   AF-A0A3D4ZS51-F1
#
_cell.length_a   1.000
_cell.length_b   1.000
_cell.length_c   1.000
_cell.angle_alpha   90.00
_cell.angle_beta   90.00
_cell.angle_gamma   90.00
#
_symmetry.space_group_name_H-M   'P 1'
#
loop_
_entity.id
_entity.type
_entity.pdbx_description
1 polymer ?
#
loop_
_entity_poly.entity_id
_entity_poly.type
_entity_poly.pdbx_seq_one_letter_code
_entity_poly.pdbx_strand_id
1 'polypeptide(L)'
;CLCNFDQDSIETMSNLVKKAFAARGEIFKATQFFAAQEDASKENPLAAIPMPQVTQEQLDQMLAACGQDGRLKAAVYLYAGNFREAMLAAELHMAEAPAKDMLMALGQVARVFKAKDLNLVRGNQFLEYAKAGNGTNPLDAFWQEVGQ
;
A
#
# COMPACT_ATOMS: atom_id res chain seq x y z
N CYS A 1 -1.79 -5.42 11.57
CA CYS A 1 -2.33 -4.99 10.26
C CYS A 1 -1.31 -4.04 9.64
N LEU A 2 -0.77 -4.33 8.45
CA LEU A 2 0.37 -3.60 7.86
C LEU A 2 -0.07 -2.25 7.26
N CYS A 3 -0.17 -1.21 8.10
CA CYS A 3 -0.51 0.19 7.79
C CYS A 3 -2.01 0.50 7.91
N ASN A 4 -2.43 0.84 9.13
CA ASN A 4 -3.68 1.54 9.41
C ASN A 4 -3.54 3.07 9.28
N PHE A 5 -2.41 3.55 8.73
CA PHE A 5 -2.08 4.98 8.54
C PHE A 5 -2.16 5.83 9.83
N ASP A 6 -2.21 5.19 11.00
CA ASP A 6 -1.98 5.80 12.30
C ASP A 6 -0.48 5.81 12.65
N GLN A 7 -0.10 6.70 13.56
CA GLN A 7 1.28 6.90 13.98
C GLN A 7 1.91 5.62 14.56
N ASP A 8 1.19 4.88 15.42
CA ASP A 8 1.71 3.67 16.06
C ASP A 8 2.04 2.58 15.03
N SER A 9 1.18 2.40 14.03
CA SER A 9 1.38 1.46 12.93
C SER A 9 2.60 1.86 12.07
N ILE A 10 2.74 3.15 11.78
CA ILE A 10 3.88 3.69 11.01
C ILE A 10 5.18 3.49 11.78
N GLU A 11 5.20 3.83 13.08
CA GLU A 11 6.37 3.66 13.94
C GLU A 11 6.76 2.19 14.06
N THR A 12 5.80 1.30 14.28
CA THR A 12 6.02 -0.15 14.39
C THR A 12 6.67 -0.71 13.12
N MET A 13 6.11 -0.38 11.96
CA MET A 13 6.65 -0.85 10.68
C MET A 13 8.02 -0.26 10.38
N SER A 14 8.22 1.00 10.70
CA SER A 14 9.49 1.64 10.41
C SER A 14 10.59 1.18 11.36
N ASN A 15 10.24 0.80 12.60
CA ASN A 15 11.15 0.12 13.53
C ASN A 15 11.52 -1.29 13.06
N LEU A 16 10.61 -2.02 12.40
CA LEU A 16 10.93 -3.30 11.78
C LEU A 16 11.97 -3.12 10.65
N VAL A 17 11.76 -2.14 9.76
CA VAL A 17 12.69 -1.82 8.67
C VAL A 17 14.05 -1.36 9.22
N LYS A 18 14.07 -0.52 10.26
CA LYS A 18 15.28 -0.14 11.01
C LYS A 18 16.06 -1.36 11.48
N LYS A 19 15.40 -2.29 12.15
CA LYS A 19 16.04 -3.51 12.67
C LYS A 19 16.62 -4.36 11.54
N ALA A 20 15.91 -4.48 10.42
CA ALA A 20 16.38 -5.24 9.26
C ALA A 20 17.65 -4.63 8.64
N PHE A 21 17.70 -3.30 8.46
CA PHE A 21 18.90 -2.62 7.97
C PHE A 21 20.04 -2.63 8.99
N ALA A 22 19.75 -2.43 10.27
CA ALA A 22 20.75 -2.48 11.34
C ALA A 22 21.42 -3.86 11.43
N ALA A 23 20.65 -4.95 11.28
CA ALA A 23 21.18 -6.32 11.25
C ALA A 23 22.15 -6.57 10.08
N ARG A 24 22.12 -5.74 9.04
CA ARG A 24 23.03 -5.77 7.88
C ARG A 24 24.14 -4.72 7.95
N GLY A 25 24.22 -3.94 9.03
CA GLY A 25 25.16 -2.82 9.17
C GLY A 25 24.80 -1.58 8.34
N GLU A 26 23.60 -1.52 7.76
CA GLU A 26 23.17 -0.49 6.81
C GLU A 26 22.32 0.61 7.46
N ILE A 27 22.70 1.10 8.65
CA ILE A 27 21.88 2.03 9.47
C ILE A 27 21.44 3.28 8.69
N PHE A 28 22.29 3.79 7.78
CA PHE A 28 21.96 4.94 6.94
C PHE A 28 20.72 4.72 6.04
N LYS A 29 20.52 3.49 5.53
CA LYS A 29 19.34 3.14 4.74
C LYS A 29 18.06 3.23 5.57
N ALA A 30 18.13 2.96 6.87
CA ALA A 30 16.97 3.13 7.73
C ALA A 30 16.51 4.60 7.76
N THR A 31 17.42 5.56 7.89
CA THR A 31 17.09 7.00 7.84
C THR A 31 16.54 7.42 6.48
N GLN A 32 17.13 6.91 5.38
CA GLN A 32 16.63 7.16 4.03
C GLN A 32 15.19 6.66 3.85
N PHE A 33 14.87 5.47 4.38
CA PHE A 33 13.52 4.91 4.33
C PHE A 33 12.48 5.84 4.95
N PHE A 34 12.75 6.42 6.13
CA PHE A 34 11.83 7.39 6.76
C PHE A 34 11.64 8.63 5.92
N ALA A 35 12.73 9.22 5.43
CA ALA A 35 12.65 10.42 4.60
C ALA A 35 11.79 10.17 3.36
N ALA A 36 11.94 9.00 2.74
CA ALA A 36 11.14 8.57 1.60
C ALA A 36 9.67 8.29 1.93
N GLN A 37 9.28 8.05 3.19
CA GLN A 37 7.87 7.89 3.52
C GLN A 37 7.08 9.19 3.40
N GLU A 38 7.69 10.32 3.76
CA GLU A 38 7.03 11.64 3.81
C GLU A 38 7.34 12.51 2.59
N ASP A 39 8.41 12.21 1.84
CA ASP A 39 8.85 12.97 0.67
C ASP A 39 9.15 12.03 -0.49
N ALA A 40 8.25 12.02 -1.50
CA ALA A 40 8.36 11.18 -2.69
C ALA A 40 9.59 11.49 -3.57
N SER A 41 10.27 12.63 -3.35
CA SER A 41 11.52 12.94 -4.06
C SER A 41 12.75 12.22 -3.48
N LYS A 42 12.63 11.64 -2.28
CA LYS A 42 13.73 10.91 -1.63
C LYS A 42 13.75 9.47 -2.12
N GLU A 43 14.96 8.96 -2.33
CA GLU A 43 15.17 7.58 -2.73
C GLU A 43 14.72 6.62 -1.62
N ASN A 44 13.80 5.71 -1.93
CA ASN A 44 13.43 4.63 -1.02
C ASN A 44 14.42 3.46 -1.18
N PRO A 45 15.16 3.07 -0.12
CA PRO A 45 16.13 1.98 -0.19
C PRO A 45 15.51 0.59 -0.46
N LEU A 46 14.18 0.47 -0.37
CA LEU A 46 13.44 -0.75 -0.72
C LEU A 46 13.12 -0.83 -2.22
N ALA A 47 13.26 0.25 -2.99
CA ALA A 47 12.96 0.25 -4.42
C ALA A 47 13.84 -0.72 -5.23
N ALA A 48 15.06 -0.97 -4.76
CA ALA A 48 15.99 -1.92 -5.38
C ALA A 48 15.78 -3.38 -4.91
N ILE A 49 14.87 -3.62 -3.97
CA ILE A 49 14.63 -4.97 -3.43
C ILE A 49 13.62 -5.68 -4.33
N PRO A 50 13.98 -6.84 -4.91
CA PRO A 50 13.05 -7.57 -5.76
C PRO A 50 11.84 -8.05 -4.95
N MET A 51 10.66 -7.90 -5.54
CA MET A 51 9.44 -8.49 -5.00
C MET A 51 9.50 -10.02 -5.04
N PRO A 52 8.81 -10.73 -4.14
CA PRO A 52 8.65 -12.17 -4.23
C PRO A 52 8.08 -12.58 -5.59
N GLN A 53 8.64 -13.64 -6.19
CA GLN A 53 8.08 -14.23 -7.39
C GLN A 53 6.92 -15.15 -7.00
N VAL A 54 5.75 -14.90 -7.56
CA VAL A 54 4.53 -15.68 -7.34
C VAL A 54 4.13 -16.29 -8.68
N THR A 55 4.01 -17.61 -8.75
CA THR A 55 3.51 -18.27 -9.96
C THR A 55 2.00 -18.05 -10.11
N GLN A 56 1.47 -18.17 -11.33
CA GLN A 56 0.02 -18.06 -11.53
C GLN A 56 -0.75 -19.08 -10.68
N GLU A 57 -0.24 -20.30 -10.54
CA GLU A 57 -0.87 -21.33 -9.69
C GLU A 57 -0.93 -20.92 -8.22
N GLN A 58 0.15 -20.36 -7.68
CA GLN A 58 0.18 -19.86 -6.29
C GLN A 58 -0.77 -18.68 -6.11
N LEU A 59 -0.82 -17.78 -7.10
CA LEU A 59 -1.74 -16.64 -7.09
C LEU A 59 -3.19 -17.14 -7.05
N ASP A 60 -3.55 -18.08 -7.92
CA ASP A 60 -4.90 -18.65 -8.00
C ASP A 60 -5.30 -19.36 -6.69
N GLN A 61 -4.37 -20.11 -6.08
CA GLN A 61 -4.60 -20.76 -4.79
C GLN A 61 -4.85 -19.73 -3.67
N MET A 62 -4.07 -18.66 -3.61
CA MET A 62 -4.26 -17.58 -2.63
C MET A 62 -5.58 -16.85 -2.86
N LEU A 63 -5.94 -16.55 -4.12
CA LEU A 63 -7.20 -15.90 -4.46
C LEU A 63 -8.41 -16.77 -4.14
N ALA A 64 -8.33 -18.09 -4.38
CA ALA A 64 -9.37 -19.04 -4.01
C ALA A 64 -9.60 -19.05 -2.48
N ALA A 65 -8.52 -19.00 -1.69
CA ALA A 65 -8.60 -18.93 -0.23
C ALA A 65 -9.23 -17.62 0.29
N CYS A 66 -9.17 -16.53 -0.49
CA CYS A 66 -9.79 -15.25 -0.12
C CYS A 66 -11.33 -15.28 -0.24
N GLY A 67 -11.90 -16.20 -1.03
CA GLY A 67 -13.34 -16.27 -1.27
C GLY A 67 -13.90 -14.98 -1.88
N GLN A 68 -14.81 -14.31 -1.16
CA GLN A 68 -15.39 -13.02 -1.58
C GLN A 68 -14.83 -11.83 -0.78
N ASP A 69 -13.84 -12.02 0.09
CA ASP A 69 -13.26 -10.90 0.85
C ASP A 69 -12.36 -10.05 -0.07
N GLY A 70 -12.90 -8.93 -0.56
CA GLY A 70 -12.20 -7.98 -1.42
C GLY A 70 -10.92 -7.39 -0.80
N ARG A 71 -10.88 -7.24 0.54
CA ARG A 71 -9.69 -6.78 1.26
C ARG A 71 -8.58 -7.82 1.21
N LEU A 72 -8.89 -9.11 1.35
CA LEU A 72 -7.89 -10.17 1.21
C LEU A 72 -7.41 -10.30 -0.24
N LYS A 73 -8.32 -10.20 -1.22
CA LYS A 73 -7.96 -10.19 -2.65
C LYS A 73 -6.98 -9.05 -2.97
N ALA A 74 -7.24 -7.83 -2.49
CA ALA A 74 -6.34 -6.71 -2.67
C ALA A 74 -4.94 -6.99 -2.08
N ALA A 75 -4.86 -7.59 -0.89
CA ALA A 75 -3.59 -7.95 -0.27
C ALA A 75 -2.81 -9.01 -1.08
N VAL A 76 -3.49 -10.01 -1.63
CA VAL A 76 -2.87 -11.03 -2.50
C VAL A 76 -2.33 -10.41 -3.79
N TYR A 77 -3.10 -9.54 -4.44
CA TYR A 77 -2.63 -8.85 -5.64
C TYR A 77 -1.43 -7.93 -5.36
N LEU A 78 -1.42 -7.21 -4.22
CA LEU A 78 -0.26 -6.43 -3.80
C LEU A 78 0.99 -7.30 -3.58
N TYR A 79 0.81 -8.47 -2.97
CA TYR A 79 1.90 -9.42 -2.75
C TYR A 79 2.51 -9.91 -4.07
N ALA A 80 1.69 -10.06 -5.11
CA ALA A 80 2.12 -10.42 -6.46
C ALA A 80 2.57 -9.23 -7.33
N GLY A 81 2.53 -7.99 -6.83
CA GLY A 81 2.86 -6.79 -7.60
C GLY A 81 1.81 -6.37 -8.65
N ASN A 82 0.61 -6.98 -8.62
CA ASN A 82 -0.48 -6.69 -9.55
C ASN A 82 -1.29 -5.46 -9.06
N PHE A 83 -0.70 -4.27 -9.18
CA PHE A 83 -1.28 -3.04 -8.63
C PHE A 83 -2.65 -2.67 -9.22
N ARG A 84 -2.87 -2.97 -10.51
CA ARG A 84 -4.15 -2.75 -11.18
C ARG A 84 -5.29 -3.54 -10.52
N GLU A 85 -5.09 -4.85 -10.40
CA GLU A 85 -6.06 -5.76 -9.79
C GLU A 85 -6.22 -5.52 -8.28
N ALA A 86 -5.14 -5.11 -7.60
CA ALA A 86 -5.20 -4.69 -6.21
C ALA A 86 -6.09 -3.45 -6.02
N MET A 87 -6.00 -2.46 -6.91
CA MET A 87 -6.83 -1.27 -6.85
C MET A 87 -8.31 -1.59 -7.13
N LEU A 88 -8.59 -2.41 -8.17
CA LEU A 88 -9.96 -2.86 -8.45
C LEU A 88 -10.60 -3.55 -7.24
N ALA A 89 -9.86 -4.45 -6.59
CA ALA A 89 -10.36 -5.15 -5.40
C ALA A 89 -10.57 -4.21 -4.20
N ALA A 90 -9.69 -3.21 -4.03
CA ALA A 90 -9.81 -2.22 -2.96
C ALA A 90 -11.00 -1.26 -3.18
N GLU A 91 -11.22 -0.79 -4.41
CA GLU A 91 -12.37 0.05 -4.78
C GLU A 91 -13.69 -0.71 -4.65
N LEU A 92 -13.74 -1.97 -5.08
CA LEU A 92 -14.93 -2.81 -4.89
C LEU A 92 -15.25 -2.98 -3.40
N HIS A 93 -14.24 -3.29 -2.59
CA HIS A 93 -14.41 -3.40 -1.14
C HIS A 93 -14.91 -2.08 -0.52
N MET A 94 -14.41 -0.94 -0.99
CA MET A 94 -14.87 0.39 -0.56
C MET A 94 -16.31 0.68 -0.98
N ALA A 95 -16.71 0.31 -2.20
CA ALA A 95 -18.07 0.49 -2.69
C ALA A 95 -19.10 -0.37 -1.93
N GLU A 96 -18.69 -1.56 -1.48
CA GLU A 96 -19.55 -2.51 -0.75
C GLU A 96 -19.50 -2.33 0.78
N ALA A 97 -18.54 -1.55 1.29
CA ALA A 97 -18.34 -1.40 2.73
C ALA A 97 -19.52 -0.65 3.39
N PRO A 98 -20.06 -1.17 4.52
CA PRO A 98 -21.04 -0.41 5.29
C PRO A 98 -20.37 0.83 5.90
N ALA A 99 -21.16 1.87 6.19
CA ALA A 99 -20.66 3.15 6.70
C ALA A 99 -19.72 3.02 7.91
N LYS A 100 -20.00 2.05 8.81
CA LYS A 100 -19.17 1.76 9.99
C LYS A 100 -17.74 1.31 9.66
N ASP A 101 -17.53 0.74 8.47
CA ASP A 101 -16.26 0.16 8.02
C ASP A 101 -15.59 1.02 6.91
N MET A 102 -16.20 2.15 6.55
CA MET A 102 -15.74 3.00 5.43
C MET A 102 -14.31 3.51 5.61
N LEU A 103 -13.90 3.89 6.82
CA LEU A 103 -12.52 4.31 7.10
C LEU A 103 -11.50 3.19 6.85
N MET A 104 -11.85 1.95 7.20
CA MET A 104 -11.00 0.79 6.94
C MET A 104 -10.90 0.52 5.43
N ALA A 105 -12.00 0.68 4.71
CA ALA A 105 -12.07 0.45 3.27
C ALA A 105 -11.28 1.52 2.49
N LEU A 106 -11.40 2.80 2.87
CA LEU A 106 -10.54 3.89 2.37
C LEU A 106 -9.05 3.58 2.63
N GLY A 107 -8.74 3.03 3.79
CA GLY A 107 -7.38 2.58 4.12
C GLY A 107 -6.85 1.48 3.19
N GLN A 108 -7.71 0.66 2.57
CA GLN A 108 -7.28 -0.33 1.57
C GLN A 108 -6.82 0.34 0.28
N VAL A 109 -7.57 1.32 -0.21
CA VAL A 109 -7.18 2.11 -1.39
C VAL A 109 -5.86 2.85 -1.12
N ALA A 110 -5.75 3.51 0.04
CA ALA A 110 -4.52 4.17 0.46
C ALA A 110 -3.31 3.21 0.51
N ARG A 111 -3.53 1.95 0.91
CA ARG A 111 -2.49 0.92 0.93
C ARG A 111 -1.98 0.58 -0.46
N VAL A 112 -2.83 0.58 -1.48
CA VAL A 112 -2.41 0.31 -2.87
C VAL A 112 -1.46 1.42 -3.35
N PHE A 113 -1.78 2.69 -3.10
CA PHE A 113 -0.87 3.80 -3.37
C PHE A 113 0.46 3.63 -2.66
N LYS A 114 0.45 3.33 -1.35
CA LYS A 114 1.67 3.12 -0.57
C LYS A 114 2.53 2.00 -1.13
N ALA A 115 1.92 0.89 -1.54
CA ALA A 115 2.63 -0.25 -2.09
C ALA A 115 3.27 0.07 -3.44
N LYS A 116 2.56 0.82 -4.31
CA LYS A 116 3.06 1.21 -5.64
C LYS A 116 4.16 2.26 -5.57
N ASP A 117 4.00 3.25 -4.70
CA ASP A 117 4.87 4.43 -4.62
C ASP A 117 5.99 4.25 -3.59
N LEU A 118 5.90 3.21 -2.76
CA LEU A 118 6.77 2.93 -1.61
C LEU A 118 6.83 4.08 -0.59
N ASN A 119 5.81 4.94 -0.54
CA ASN A 119 5.75 6.07 0.39
C ASN A 119 4.30 6.35 0.83
N LEU A 120 4.10 7.27 1.79
CA LEU A 120 2.77 7.59 2.32
C LEU A 120 2.07 8.74 1.58
N VAL A 121 2.78 9.47 0.71
CA VAL A 121 2.34 10.77 0.18
C VAL A 121 1.00 10.67 -0.54
N ARG A 122 0.92 9.83 -1.59
CA ARG A 122 -0.29 9.68 -2.40
C ARG A 122 -1.44 9.01 -1.61
N GLY A 123 -1.10 8.08 -0.72
CA GLY A 123 -2.06 7.47 0.20
C GLY A 123 -2.71 8.48 1.15
N ASN A 124 -1.91 9.38 1.73
CA ASN A 124 -2.41 10.46 2.59
C ASN A 124 -3.23 11.47 1.81
N GLN A 125 -2.80 11.86 0.60
CA GLN A 125 -3.58 12.75 -0.29
C GLN A 125 -4.98 12.18 -0.57
N PHE A 126 -5.08 10.88 -0.85
CA PHE A 126 -6.37 10.22 -1.04
C PHE A 126 -7.24 10.27 0.22
N LEU A 127 -6.68 9.97 1.39
CA LEU A 127 -7.42 9.97 2.64
C LEU A 127 -7.92 11.38 3.00
N GLU A 128 -7.12 12.42 2.76
CA GLU A 128 -7.54 13.82 2.96
C GLU A 128 -8.63 14.24 1.97
N TYR A 129 -8.51 13.88 0.70
CA TYR A 129 -9.55 14.11 -0.31
C TYR A 129 -10.86 13.41 0.07
N ALA A 130 -10.79 12.13 0.44
CA ALA A 130 -11.98 11.35 0.77
C ALA A 130 -12.68 11.81 2.06
N LYS A 131 -11.94 12.32 3.05
CA LYS A 131 -12.51 12.80 4.32
C LYS A 131 -13.02 14.23 4.25
N ALA A 132 -12.27 15.12 3.61
CA ALA A 132 -12.50 16.57 3.69
C ALA A 132 -12.90 17.21 2.35
N GLY A 133 -12.84 16.47 1.22
CA GLY A 133 -13.07 17.01 -0.11
C GLY A 133 -11.95 17.95 -0.60
N ASN A 134 -10.82 17.98 0.09
CA ASN A 134 -9.71 18.89 -0.19
C ASN A 134 -8.72 18.26 -1.17
N GLY A 135 -8.24 19.07 -2.13
CA GLY A 135 -7.19 18.66 -3.07
C GLY A 135 -7.70 17.90 -4.29
N THR A 136 -6.78 17.25 -4.99
CA THR A 136 -7.05 16.49 -6.22
C THR A 136 -7.17 15.01 -5.89
N ASN A 137 -8.17 14.33 -6.47
CA ASN A 137 -8.31 12.88 -6.34
C ASN A 137 -7.13 12.17 -7.03
N PRO A 138 -6.27 11.44 -6.32
CA PRO A 138 -5.11 10.77 -6.93
C PRO A 138 -5.47 9.51 -7.74
N LEU A 139 -6.74 9.05 -7.71
CA LEU A 139 -7.17 7.86 -8.44
C LEU A 139 -7.02 8.01 -9.96
N ASP A 140 -7.35 9.17 -10.52
CA ASP A 140 -7.29 9.39 -11.97
C ASP A 140 -5.87 9.23 -12.51
N ALA A 141 -4.90 9.85 -11.85
CA ALA A 141 -3.48 9.73 -12.20
C ALA A 141 -2.98 8.29 -12.06
N PHE A 142 -3.39 7.60 -10.99
CA PHE A 142 -3.00 6.20 -10.77
C PHE A 142 -3.54 5.28 -11.86
N TRP A 143 -4.81 5.45 -12.28
CA TRP A 143 -5.38 4.64 -13.36
C TRP A 143 -4.68 4.86 -14.70
N GLN A 144 -4.16 6.05 -14.96
CA GLN A 144 -3.32 6.30 -16.14
C GLN A 144 -1.98 5.56 -16.05
N GLU A 145 -1.40 5.42 -14.85
CA GLU A 145 -0.13 4.72 -14.62
C GLU A 145 -0.26 3.19 -14.73
N VAL A 146 -1.38 2.61 -14.27
CA VAL A 146 -1.57 1.14 -14.24
C VAL A 146 -2.49 0.60 -15.34
N GLY A 147 -3.02 1.48 -16.19
CA GLY A 147 -3.93 1.15 -17.29
C GLY A 147 -3.26 0.95 -18.65
N GLN A 148 -1.95 1.20 -18.75
CA GLN A 148 -1.10 0.84 -19.90
C GLN A 148 -0.52 -0.56 -19.72
#